data_AF-A0A2E2N695-F1
#
_entry.id   AF-A0A2E2N695-F1
#
_cell.length_a   1.000
_cell.length_b   1.000
_cell.length_c   1.000
_cell.angle_alpha   90.00
_cell.angle_beta   90.00
_cell.angle_gamma   90.00
#
_symmetry.space_group_name_H-M   'P 1'
#
loop_
_entity.id
_entity.type
_entity.pdbx_description
1 polymer ?
#
loop_
_entity_poly.entity_id
_entity_poly.type
_entity_poly.pdbx_seq_one_letter_code
_entity_poly.pdbx_strand_id
1 'polypeptide(L)'
;MDGTERAIAQIDEMMDHASVALVETRYFDAVSLCTRAMLRALQAHDFERLSRICLPLQEGRRQIRQLATDTRVIRVVSSPEEIPSRLEPGCYLLQPPMIGADARSLRLAGERTKTPAFVLTREPLTLKGRWPVVGVGRVVVRTQVDPPVELERDPIRVSRDRYMGDPPPTLEWFEDAAEALGDAAIASVAADLHPWWRVEELVEKLEACPDHEKLHQALEAAALEASQSEPPDDIRRPDPFDNKWSF
;
A
#
# COMPACT_ATOMS: atom_id res chain seq x y z
N MET A 1 8.03 18.00 -30.89
CA MET A 1 8.04 17.69 -29.46
C MET A 1 9.14 16.69 -29.23
N ASP A 2 10.09 17.07 -28.39
CA ASP A 2 11.08 16.14 -27.86
C ASP A 2 10.40 15.02 -27.06
N GLY A 3 11.06 13.86 -26.89
CA GLY A 3 10.53 12.73 -26.13
C GLY A 3 10.18 13.10 -24.69
N THR A 4 10.98 13.97 -24.07
CA THR A 4 10.79 14.49 -22.70
C THR A 4 9.53 15.36 -22.60
N GLU A 5 9.35 16.31 -23.52
CA GLU A 5 8.17 17.18 -23.56
C GLU A 5 6.88 16.36 -23.72
N ARG A 6 6.92 15.30 -24.54
CA ARG A 6 5.78 14.41 -24.74
C ARG A 6 5.46 13.60 -23.49
N ALA A 7 6.47 13.17 -22.73
CA ALA A 7 6.26 12.47 -21.46
C ALA A 7 5.63 13.38 -20.41
N ILE A 8 6.10 14.62 -20.33
CA ILE A 8 5.54 15.65 -19.44
C ILE A 8 4.07 15.92 -19.77
N ALA A 9 3.74 16.19 -21.03
CA ALA A 9 2.36 16.47 -21.45
C ALA A 9 1.41 15.31 -21.13
N GLN A 10 1.89 14.06 -21.20
CA GLN A 10 1.10 12.90 -20.81
C GLN A 10 0.80 12.87 -19.31
N ILE A 11 1.76 13.23 -18.45
CA ILE A 11 1.56 13.31 -17.00
C ILE A 11 0.48 14.35 -16.68
N ASP A 12 0.60 15.55 -17.26
CA ASP A 12 -0.34 16.65 -17.02
C ASP A 12 -1.76 16.26 -17.49
N GLU A 13 -1.90 15.65 -18.68
CA GLU A 13 -3.20 15.13 -19.17
C GLU A 13 -3.82 14.08 -18.24
N MET A 14 -3.01 13.17 -17.68
CA MET A 14 -3.51 12.21 -16.69
C MET A 14 -4.00 12.88 -15.41
N MET A 15 -3.32 13.94 -14.97
CA MET A 15 -3.68 14.65 -13.74
C MET A 15 -4.92 15.53 -13.90
N ASP A 16 -5.13 16.11 -15.09
CA ASP A 16 -6.39 16.78 -15.43
C ASP A 16 -7.56 15.78 -15.38
N HIS A 17 -7.41 14.62 -16.01
CA HIS A 17 -8.42 13.56 -15.97
C HIS A 17 -8.64 12.98 -14.56
N ALA A 18 -7.58 12.84 -13.76
CA ALA A 18 -7.68 12.36 -12.38
C ALA A 18 -8.48 13.35 -11.51
N SER A 19 -8.26 14.64 -11.70
CA SER A 19 -8.99 15.70 -11.00
C SER A 19 -10.48 15.68 -11.34
N VAL A 20 -10.83 15.54 -12.63
CA VAL A 20 -12.23 15.36 -13.06
C VAL A 20 -12.83 14.09 -12.43
N ALA A 21 -12.10 12.97 -12.44
CA ALA A 21 -12.58 11.72 -11.86
C ALA A 21 -12.83 11.84 -10.34
N LEU A 22 -11.99 12.56 -9.58
CA LEU A 22 -12.22 12.82 -8.15
C LEU A 22 -13.50 13.61 -7.91
N VAL A 23 -13.71 14.70 -8.67
CA VAL A 23 -14.93 15.53 -8.57
C VAL A 23 -16.18 14.71 -8.90
N GLU A 24 -16.10 13.83 -9.89
CA GLU A 24 -17.19 12.94 -10.29
C GLU A 24 -17.33 11.69 -9.38
N THR A 25 -16.60 11.60 -8.27
CA THR A 25 -16.59 10.46 -7.34
C THR A 25 -16.17 9.12 -7.98
N ARG A 26 -15.50 9.16 -9.12
CA ARG A 26 -14.90 8.01 -9.81
C ARG A 26 -13.54 7.68 -9.21
N TYR A 27 -13.50 7.41 -7.91
CA TYR A 27 -12.25 7.28 -7.13
C TYR A 27 -11.29 6.23 -7.68
N PHE A 28 -11.77 5.08 -8.15
CA PHE A 28 -10.92 4.06 -8.78
C PHE A 28 -10.23 4.56 -10.05
N ASP A 29 -10.91 5.37 -10.86
CA ASP A 29 -10.32 5.95 -12.07
C ASP A 29 -9.25 6.98 -11.69
N ALA A 30 -9.52 7.81 -10.69
CA ALA A 30 -8.56 8.76 -10.15
C ALA A 30 -7.29 8.07 -9.62
N VAL A 31 -7.44 7.03 -8.77
CA VAL A 31 -6.30 6.27 -8.25
C VAL A 31 -5.49 5.61 -9.36
N SER A 32 -6.15 5.05 -10.39
CA SER A 32 -5.47 4.45 -11.54
C SER A 32 -4.64 5.48 -12.33
N LEU A 33 -5.23 6.65 -12.62
CA LEU A 33 -4.56 7.74 -13.33
C LEU A 33 -3.39 8.30 -12.52
N CYS A 34 -3.60 8.62 -11.25
CA CYS A 34 -2.55 9.12 -10.35
C CYS A 34 -1.40 8.12 -10.17
N THR A 35 -1.71 6.83 -10.01
CA THR A 35 -0.66 5.79 -9.85
C THR A 35 0.20 5.70 -11.12
N ARG A 36 -0.41 5.74 -12.31
CA ARG A 36 0.33 5.73 -13.58
C ARG A 36 1.14 7.01 -13.80
N ALA A 37 0.58 8.17 -13.44
CA ALA A 37 1.27 9.45 -13.49
C ALA A 37 2.49 9.46 -12.55
N MET A 38 2.32 8.99 -11.31
CA MET A 38 3.39 8.90 -10.31
C MET A 38 4.55 8.03 -10.79
N LEU A 39 4.26 6.84 -11.35
CA LEU A 39 5.30 5.95 -11.87
C LEU A 39 6.07 6.56 -13.06
N ARG A 40 5.37 7.33 -13.91
CA ARG A 40 6.00 8.06 -15.02
C ARG A 40 6.86 9.23 -14.54
N ALA A 41 6.36 9.99 -13.56
CA ALA A 41 7.12 11.06 -12.93
C ALA A 41 8.39 10.52 -12.25
N LEU A 42 8.27 9.39 -11.53
CA LEU A 42 9.40 8.70 -10.93
C LEU A 42 10.44 8.27 -11.98
N GLN A 43 9.99 7.63 -13.07
CA GLN A 43 10.89 7.19 -14.15
C GLN A 43 11.62 8.35 -14.84
N ALA A 44 10.97 9.52 -14.93
CA ALA A 44 11.54 10.73 -15.51
C ALA A 44 12.34 11.57 -14.49
N HIS A 45 12.43 11.15 -13.22
CA HIS A 45 12.96 11.93 -12.11
C HIS A 45 12.30 13.32 -11.97
N ASP A 46 11.03 13.46 -12.38
CA ASP A 46 10.24 14.67 -12.24
C ASP A 46 9.59 14.70 -10.85
N PHE A 47 10.40 14.99 -9.83
CA PHE A 47 9.96 14.99 -8.44
C PHE A 47 9.01 16.15 -8.11
N GLU A 48 9.09 17.25 -8.85
CA GLU A 48 8.14 18.35 -8.70
C GLU A 48 6.72 17.87 -9.03
N ARG A 49 6.52 17.23 -10.19
CA ARG A 49 5.22 16.64 -10.51
C ARG A 49 4.84 15.51 -9.57
N LEU A 50 5.80 14.65 -9.19
CA LEU A 50 5.53 13.57 -8.24
C LEU A 50 4.93 14.10 -6.93
N SER A 51 5.48 15.20 -6.37
CA SER A 51 4.94 15.82 -5.15
C SER A 51 3.47 16.21 -5.32
N ARG A 52 3.11 16.85 -6.43
CA ARG A 52 1.73 17.30 -6.74
C ARG A 52 0.75 16.14 -6.95
N ILE A 53 1.23 14.98 -7.36
CA ILE A 53 0.42 13.76 -7.57
C ILE A 53 0.03 13.09 -6.24
N CYS A 54 0.81 13.29 -5.17
CA CYS A 54 0.63 12.57 -3.90
C CYS A 54 -0.74 12.84 -3.26
N LEU A 55 -1.17 14.10 -3.19
CA LEU A 55 -2.45 14.49 -2.57
C LEU A 55 -3.69 13.92 -3.29
N PRO A 56 -3.87 14.09 -4.62
CA PRO A 56 -5.02 13.50 -5.30
C PRO A 56 -5.00 11.95 -5.27
N LEU A 57 -3.82 11.32 -5.27
CA LEU A 57 -3.70 9.88 -5.05
C LEU A 57 -4.17 9.47 -3.65
N GLN A 58 -3.69 10.17 -2.62
CA GLN A 58 -4.09 9.94 -1.22
C GLN A 58 -5.61 10.07 -1.07
N GLU A 59 -6.20 11.14 -1.62
CA GLU A 59 -7.63 11.39 -1.50
C GLU A 59 -8.46 10.30 -2.19
N GLY A 60 -8.08 9.87 -3.40
CA GLY A 60 -8.76 8.77 -4.07
C GLY A 60 -8.74 7.47 -3.28
N ARG A 61 -7.60 7.13 -2.66
CA ARG A 61 -7.47 5.92 -1.83
C ARG A 61 -8.22 6.07 -0.50
N ARG A 62 -8.17 7.24 0.14
CA ARG A 62 -8.93 7.54 1.35
C ARG A 62 -10.42 7.34 1.13
N GLN A 63 -10.96 7.80 0.00
CA GLN A 63 -12.37 7.64 -0.35
C GLN A 63 -12.74 6.17 -0.61
N ILE A 64 -11.89 5.41 -1.30
CA ILE A 64 -12.12 3.97 -1.49
C ILE A 64 -12.10 3.22 -0.14
N ARG A 65 -11.14 3.54 0.73
CA ARG A 65 -11.07 2.98 2.09
C ARG A 65 -12.33 3.31 2.88
N GLN A 66 -12.77 4.57 2.84
CA GLN A 66 -13.99 5.02 3.52
C GLN A 66 -15.24 4.27 3.01
N LEU A 67 -15.39 4.10 1.69
CA LEU A 67 -16.48 3.31 1.12
C LEU A 67 -16.47 1.85 1.58
N ALA A 68 -15.28 1.27 1.82
CA ALA A 68 -15.15 -0.09 2.35
C ALA A 68 -15.53 -0.16 3.84
N THR A 69 -15.05 0.78 4.66
CA THR A 69 -15.32 0.83 6.11
C THR A 69 -16.78 1.17 6.43
N ASP A 70 -17.42 2.03 5.62
CA ASP A 70 -18.81 2.45 5.80
C ASP A 70 -19.81 1.29 5.67
N THR A 71 -19.42 0.18 5.02
CA THR A 71 -20.22 -1.04 4.97
C THR A 71 -20.40 -1.70 6.34
N ARG A 72 -19.44 -1.47 7.26
CA ARG A 72 -19.29 -2.18 8.54
C ARG A 72 -19.19 -3.71 8.41
N VAL A 73 -18.91 -4.21 7.21
CA VAL A 73 -18.70 -5.63 6.96
C VAL A 73 -17.21 -5.92 7.13
N ILE A 74 -16.89 -6.83 8.05
CA ILE A 74 -15.54 -7.34 8.27
C ILE A 74 -15.58 -8.86 8.05
N ARG A 75 -14.73 -9.35 7.15
CA ARG A 75 -14.61 -10.78 6.81
C ARG A 75 -13.21 -11.26 7.19
N VAL A 76 -13.15 -12.28 8.04
CA VAL A 76 -11.90 -13.02 8.28
C VAL A 76 -11.83 -14.15 7.26
N VAL A 77 -10.73 -14.22 6.52
CA VAL A 77 -10.56 -15.15 5.38
C VAL A 77 -9.36 -16.04 5.65
N SER A 78 -9.60 -17.33 5.85
CA SER A 78 -8.59 -18.38 6.04
C SER A 78 -8.34 -19.23 4.79
N SER A 79 -9.18 -19.15 3.76
CA SER A 79 -8.95 -19.88 2.53
C SER A 79 -9.50 -19.14 1.30
N PRO A 80 -9.03 -19.46 0.08
CA PRO A 80 -9.53 -18.83 -1.14
C PRO A 80 -11.03 -19.07 -1.39
N GLU A 81 -11.57 -20.20 -0.92
CA GLU A 81 -12.99 -20.56 -1.09
C GLU A 81 -13.93 -19.68 -0.25
N GLU A 82 -13.41 -19.04 0.81
CA GLU A 82 -14.16 -18.09 1.63
C GLU A 82 -14.28 -16.70 0.97
N ILE A 83 -13.49 -16.44 -0.09
CA ILE A 83 -13.58 -15.21 -0.88
C ILE A 83 -14.79 -15.30 -1.82
N PRO A 84 -15.74 -14.35 -1.76
CA PRO A 84 -16.89 -14.35 -2.66
C PRO A 84 -16.47 -14.34 -4.13
N SER A 85 -17.16 -15.15 -4.96
CA SER A 85 -16.91 -15.23 -6.41
C SER A 85 -17.07 -13.88 -7.11
N ARG A 86 -17.96 -13.03 -6.58
CA ARG A 86 -18.02 -11.60 -6.86
C ARG A 86 -17.61 -10.86 -5.59
N LEU A 87 -16.45 -10.19 -5.63
CA LEU A 87 -15.98 -9.42 -4.49
C LEU A 87 -17.01 -8.36 -4.09
N GLU A 88 -17.32 -8.30 -2.81
CA GLU A 88 -18.25 -7.33 -2.23
C GLU A 88 -17.49 -6.21 -1.52
N PRO A 89 -18.08 -5.00 -1.40
CA PRO A 89 -17.46 -3.95 -0.62
C PRO A 89 -17.30 -4.34 0.86
N GLY A 90 -16.17 -4.02 1.48
CA GLY A 90 -15.94 -4.29 2.90
C GLY A 90 -14.48 -4.43 3.30
N CYS A 91 -14.26 -4.78 4.57
CA CYS A 91 -12.94 -5.02 5.15
C CYS A 91 -12.63 -6.52 5.18
N TYR A 92 -11.43 -6.90 4.77
CA TYR A 92 -11.00 -8.29 4.65
C TYR A 92 -9.69 -8.51 5.43
N LEU A 93 -9.75 -9.31 6.49
CA LEU A 93 -8.57 -9.77 7.21
C LEU A 93 -8.21 -11.18 6.73
N LEU A 94 -7.19 -11.28 5.91
CA LEU A 94 -6.64 -12.59 5.53
C LEU A 94 -5.79 -13.12 6.68
N GLN A 95 -5.90 -14.41 6.93
CA GLN A 95 -5.15 -15.10 7.97
C GLN A 95 -4.56 -16.42 7.47
N PRO A 96 -3.55 -16.97 8.16
CA PRO A 96 -2.92 -18.22 7.75
C PRO A 96 -3.95 -19.35 7.58
N PRO A 97 -3.79 -20.20 6.54
CA PRO A 97 -2.63 -20.32 5.65
C PRO A 97 -2.48 -19.25 4.56
N MET A 98 -3.42 -18.32 4.41
CA MET A 98 -3.28 -17.21 3.46
C MET A 98 -2.10 -16.31 3.83
N ILE A 99 -1.46 -15.72 2.83
CA ILE A 99 -0.26 -14.87 2.98
C ILE A 99 -0.48 -13.48 2.37
N GLY A 100 0.44 -12.56 2.63
CA GLY A 100 0.31 -11.17 2.14
C GLY A 100 0.21 -11.05 0.61
N ALA A 101 0.75 -12.03 -0.15
CA ALA A 101 0.59 -12.08 -1.60
C ALA A 101 -0.87 -12.32 -2.01
N ASP A 102 -1.64 -13.09 -1.22
CA ASP A 102 -3.07 -13.31 -1.46
C ASP A 102 -3.87 -12.02 -1.20
N ALA A 103 -3.53 -11.26 -0.15
CA ALA A 103 -4.19 -9.97 0.11
C ALA A 103 -3.89 -8.95 -0.98
N ARG A 104 -2.64 -8.89 -1.45
CA ARG A 104 -2.29 -8.06 -2.60
C ARG A 104 -3.15 -8.45 -3.81
N SER A 105 -3.31 -9.75 -4.07
CA SER A 105 -4.12 -10.25 -5.17
C SER A 105 -5.61 -9.88 -5.02
N LEU A 106 -6.16 -9.99 -3.81
CA LEU A 106 -7.53 -9.59 -3.49
C LEU A 106 -7.76 -8.09 -3.69
N ARG A 107 -6.85 -7.25 -3.18
CA ARG A 107 -6.89 -5.80 -3.36
C ARG A 107 -6.87 -5.40 -4.84
N LEU A 108 -5.93 -5.95 -5.61
CA LEU A 108 -5.84 -5.70 -7.06
C LEU A 108 -7.09 -6.21 -7.81
N ALA A 109 -7.73 -7.28 -7.33
CA ALA A 109 -9.02 -7.72 -7.86
C ALA A 109 -10.14 -6.71 -7.58
N GLY A 110 -10.18 -6.13 -6.38
CA GLY A 110 -11.10 -5.04 -6.03
C GLY A 110 -10.89 -3.81 -6.89
N GLU A 111 -9.64 -3.36 -7.07
CA GLU A 111 -9.30 -2.24 -7.95
C GLU A 111 -9.78 -2.48 -9.39
N ARG A 112 -9.51 -3.67 -9.95
CA ARG A 112 -9.92 -4.04 -11.32
C ARG A 112 -11.44 -4.09 -11.49
N THR A 113 -12.16 -4.50 -10.46
CA THR A 113 -13.63 -4.63 -10.48
C THR A 113 -14.35 -3.39 -9.94
N LYS A 114 -13.60 -2.35 -9.53
CA LYS A 114 -14.09 -1.15 -8.87
C LYS A 114 -14.93 -1.46 -7.62
N THR A 115 -14.53 -2.47 -6.87
CA THR A 115 -15.13 -2.85 -5.58
C THR A 115 -14.28 -2.31 -4.42
N PRO A 116 -14.84 -1.45 -3.54
CA PRO A 116 -14.13 -0.94 -2.36
C PRO A 116 -13.79 -2.05 -1.37
N ALA A 117 -12.51 -2.44 -1.33
CA ALA A 117 -12.03 -3.47 -0.42
C ALA A 117 -10.85 -2.94 0.39
N PHE A 118 -10.98 -2.93 1.71
CA PHE A 118 -9.89 -2.61 2.62
C PHE A 118 -9.30 -3.92 3.14
N VAL A 119 -8.07 -4.24 2.73
CA VAL A 119 -7.51 -5.59 2.89
C VAL A 119 -6.27 -5.55 3.77
N LEU A 120 -6.26 -6.37 4.83
CA LEU A 120 -5.09 -6.63 5.66
C LEU A 120 -4.76 -8.13 5.66
N THR A 121 -3.52 -8.45 5.99
CA THR A 121 -3.11 -9.83 6.28
C THR A 121 -2.37 -9.90 7.58
N ARG A 122 -2.68 -10.92 8.38
CA ARG A 122 -1.83 -11.32 9.49
C ARG A 122 -0.99 -12.55 9.17
N GLU A 123 0.16 -12.65 9.80
CA GLU A 123 0.98 -13.86 9.89
C GLU A 123 0.65 -14.62 11.21
N PRO A 124 1.22 -15.82 11.44
CA PRO A 124 0.93 -16.59 12.65
C PRO A 124 1.29 -15.86 13.96
N LEU A 125 0.54 -16.16 15.03
CA LEU A 125 0.77 -15.59 16.36
C LEU A 125 2.23 -15.80 16.81
N THR A 126 2.87 -14.72 17.25
CA THR A 126 4.25 -14.76 17.74
C THR A 126 4.32 -15.34 19.16
N LEU A 127 5.52 -15.70 19.61
CA LEU A 127 5.74 -16.13 21.01
C LEU A 127 5.39 -15.03 22.04
N LYS A 128 5.38 -13.77 21.61
CA LYS A 128 4.98 -12.62 22.44
C LYS A 128 3.47 -12.37 22.45
N GLY A 129 2.66 -13.24 21.85
CA GLY A 129 1.21 -13.08 21.76
C GLY A 129 0.76 -11.97 20.82
N ARG A 130 1.65 -11.44 19.98
CA ARG A 130 1.33 -10.41 18.97
C ARG A 130 1.05 -11.04 17.62
N TRP A 131 0.19 -10.42 16.82
CA TRP A 131 0.03 -10.72 15.41
C TRP A 131 0.95 -9.84 14.56
N PRO A 132 1.82 -10.43 13.72
CA PRO A 132 2.46 -9.66 12.66
C PRO A 132 1.39 -9.35 11.60
N VAL A 133 1.25 -8.08 11.24
CA VAL A 133 0.46 -7.63 10.08
C VAL A 133 1.44 -7.31 8.96
N VAL A 134 1.11 -7.73 7.73
CA VAL A 134 2.01 -7.68 6.58
C VAL A 134 1.37 -7.02 5.37
N GLY A 135 2.10 -6.08 4.77
CA GLY A 135 1.82 -5.48 3.48
C GLY A 135 2.83 -5.97 2.43
N VAL A 136 2.34 -6.30 1.23
CA VAL A 136 3.17 -6.83 0.14
C VAL A 136 3.01 -5.98 -1.12
N GLY A 137 4.13 -5.48 -1.63
CA GLY A 137 4.30 -4.85 -2.95
C GLY A 137 5.59 -5.37 -3.59
N ARG A 138 6.38 -4.49 -4.23
CA ARG A 138 7.79 -4.80 -4.56
C ARG A 138 8.65 -5.15 -3.35
N VAL A 139 8.33 -4.53 -2.22
CA VAL A 139 8.92 -4.82 -0.90
C VAL A 139 7.85 -5.38 0.03
N VAL A 140 8.30 -5.96 1.13
CA VAL A 140 7.41 -6.43 2.21
C VAL A 140 7.58 -5.52 3.41
N VAL A 141 6.46 -5.04 3.95
CA VAL A 141 6.40 -4.27 5.20
C VAL A 141 5.73 -5.14 6.25
N ARG A 142 6.26 -5.13 7.47
CA ARG A 142 5.68 -5.86 8.61
C ARG A 142 5.71 -4.99 9.85
N THR A 143 4.67 -5.11 10.66
CA THR A 143 4.63 -4.62 12.04
C THR A 143 3.96 -5.66 12.94
N GLN A 144 4.11 -5.55 14.25
CA GLN A 144 3.42 -6.40 15.22
C GLN A 144 2.38 -5.58 15.97
N VAL A 145 1.14 -6.09 16.02
CA VAL A 145 0.01 -5.49 16.73
C VAL A 145 -0.56 -6.46 17.76
N ASP A 146 -1.30 -5.93 18.72
CA ASP A 146 -2.13 -6.79 19.58
C ASP A 146 -3.23 -7.43 18.73
N PRO A 147 -3.55 -8.71 18.94
CA PRO A 147 -4.74 -9.29 18.34
C PRO A 147 -6.02 -8.57 18.84
N PRO A 148 -7.12 -8.62 18.10
CA PRO A 148 -8.37 -7.92 18.44
C PRO A 148 -9.06 -8.51 19.69
N VAL A 149 -8.64 -9.70 20.12
CA VAL A 149 -9.12 -10.42 21.30
C VAL A 149 -7.95 -11.11 21.98
N GLU A 150 -8.12 -11.52 23.23
CA GLU A 150 -7.16 -12.39 23.89
C GLU A 150 -7.13 -13.77 23.23
N LEU A 151 -5.93 -14.27 22.92
CA LEU A 151 -5.74 -15.52 22.19
C LEU A 151 -4.86 -16.50 22.95
N GLU A 152 -5.30 -17.75 23.01
CA GLU A 152 -4.45 -18.86 23.42
C GLU A 152 -3.60 -19.33 22.24
N ARG A 153 -2.31 -19.55 22.51
CA ARG A 153 -1.38 -20.07 21.51
C ARG A 153 -1.64 -21.55 21.26
N ASP A 154 -1.87 -21.92 20.00
CA ASP A 154 -2.02 -23.30 19.57
C ASP A 154 -0.83 -23.72 18.69
N PRO A 155 0.15 -24.47 19.20
CA PRO A 155 1.36 -24.81 18.44
C PRO A 155 1.09 -25.78 17.28
N ILE A 156 -0.07 -26.43 17.20
CA ILE A 156 -0.38 -27.39 16.14
C ILE A 156 -0.87 -26.68 14.88
N ARG A 157 -1.62 -25.57 15.05
CA ARG A 157 -2.18 -24.81 13.93
C ARG A 157 -1.14 -23.95 13.21
N VAL A 158 -1.31 -23.80 11.89
CA VAL A 158 -0.48 -22.91 11.06
C VAL A 158 -0.56 -21.47 11.55
N SER A 159 -1.76 -21.00 11.91
CA SER A 159 -2.02 -19.67 12.50
C SER A 159 -1.40 -19.45 13.88
N ARG A 160 -1.00 -20.52 14.57
CA ARG A 160 -0.53 -20.53 15.97
C ARG A 160 -1.56 -20.04 17.00
N ASP A 161 -2.82 -19.96 16.60
CA ASP A 161 -3.98 -19.59 17.43
C ASP A 161 -5.25 -20.25 16.86
N ARG A 162 -6.36 -20.16 17.59
CA ARG A 162 -7.67 -20.73 17.18
C ARG A 162 -8.64 -19.68 16.66
N TYR A 163 -8.18 -18.47 16.36
CA TYR A 163 -9.08 -17.39 15.95
C TYR A 163 -9.72 -17.68 14.59
N MET A 164 -11.06 -17.66 14.56
CA MET A 164 -11.85 -17.87 13.36
C MET A 164 -12.75 -16.66 13.03
N GLY A 165 -12.45 -15.48 13.61
CA GLY A 165 -13.25 -14.28 13.38
C GLY A 165 -14.52 -14.16 14.23
N ASP A 166 -14.60 -14.86 15.36
CA ASP A 166 -15.69 -14.72 16.33
C ASP A 166 -15.12 -14.43 17.73
N PRO A 167 -15.35 -13.22 18.30
CA PRO A 167 -15.98 -12.08 17.64
C PRO A 167 -15.13 -11.55 16.47
N PRO A 168 -15.72 -10.87 15.48
CA PRO A 168 -14.95 -10.26 14.40
C PRO A 168 -14.06 -9.13 14.95
N PRO A 169 -12.94 -8.79 14.27
CA PRO A 169 -12.18 -7.60 14.61
C PRO A 169 -13.10 -6.37 14.55
N THR A 170 -12.85 -5.36 15.38
CA THR A 170 -13.56 -4.07 15.25
C THR A 170 -12.99 -3.28 14.07
N LEU A 171 -13.75 -2.30 13.56
CA LEU A 171 -13.23 -1.34 12.57
C LEU A 171 -12.04 -0.56 13.14
N GLU A 172 -12.13 -0.13 14.40
CA GLU A 172 -11.05 0.56 15.11
C GLU A 172 -9.76 -0.27 15.11
N TRP A 173 -9.82 -1.56 15.48
CA TRP A 173 -8.65 -2.43 15.42
C TRP A 173 -8.08 -2.54 14.00
N PHE A 174 -8.95 -2.61 12.99
CA PHE A 174 -8.54 -2.75 11.59
C PHE A 174 -7.84 -1.49 11.09
N GLU A 175 -8.36 -0.31 11.42
CA GLU A 175 -7.77 0.99 11.10
C GLU A 175 -6.42 1.18 11.83
N ASP A 176 -6.37 0.88 13.14
CA ASP A 176 -5.15 0.96 13.94
C ASP A 176 -4.06 0.01 13.43
N ALA A 177 -4.43 -1.21 13.03
CA ALA A 177 -3.48 -2.17 12.48
C ALA A 177 -2.90 -1.72 11.13
N ALA A 178 -3.73 -1.12 10.27
CA ALA A 178 -3.29 -0.55 9.00
C ALA A 178 -2.40 0.68 9.20
N GLU A 179 -2.74 1.53 10.15
CA GLU A 179 -1.97 2.72 10.51
C GLU A 179 -0.59 2.33 11.06
N ALA A 180 -0.54 1.36 11.98
CA ALA A 180 0.71 0.83 12.51
C ALA A 180 1.60 0.19 11.43
N LEU A 181 1.00 -0.46 10.43
CA LEU A 181 1.73 -1.04 9.30
C LEU A 181 2.35 0.06 8.44
N GLY A 182 1.59 1.12 8.17
CA GLY A 182 2.04 2.28 7.44
C GLY A 182 3.15 3.06 8.16
N ASP A 183 2.99 3.31 9.46
CA ASP A 183 3.99 3.97 10.30
C ASP A 183 5.30 3.16 10.32
N ALA A 184 5.21 1.83 10.39
CA ALA A 184 6.39 0.96 10.27
C ALA A 184 7.05 1.03 8.88
N ALA A 185 6.27 1.25 7.82
CA ALA A 185 6.80 1.46 6.47
C ALA A 185 7.66 2.73 6.42
N ILE A 186 7.15 3.85 6.94
CA ILE A 186 7.85 5.14 7.02
C ILE A 186 9.12 5.00 7.87
N ALA A 187 8.99 4.44 9.08
CA ALA A 187 10.11 4.27 10.01
C ALA A 187 11.24 3.38 9.47
N SER A 188 10.93 2.51 8.49
CA SER A 188 11.94 1.65 7.84
C SER A 188 12.80 2.36 6.80
N VAL A 189 12.44 3.58 6.40
CA VAL A 189 13.22 4.39 5.44
C VAL A 189 14.29 5.16 6.20
N ALA A 190 15.57 4.97 5.83
CA ALA A 190 16.66 5.63 6.52
C ALA A 190 16.63 7.15 6.29
N ALA A 191 16.71 7.92 7.38
CA ALA A 191 16.59 9.38 7.34
C ALA A 191 17.76 10.05 6.62
N ASP A 192 18.94 9.41 6.62
CA ASP A 192 20.19 9.87 6.01
C ASP A 192 20.31 9.51 4.52
N LEU A 193 19.32 8.83 3.92
CA LEU A 193 19.30 8.60 2.48
C LEU A 193 19.22 9.91 1.71
N HIS A 194 19.91 9.95 0.57
CA HIS A 194 19.75 11.03 -0.40
C HIS A 194 18.27 11.20 -0.78
N PRO A 195 17.76 12.44 -0.96
CA PRO A 195 16.33 12.70 -1.19
C PRO A 195 15.74 11.91 -2.36
N TRP A 196 16.50 11.78 -3.47
CA TRP A 196 16.09 10.99 -4.63
C TRP A 196 15.83 9.52 -4.27
N TRP A 197 16.73 8.90 -3.50
CA TRP A 197 16.57 7.51 -3.08
C TRP A 197 15.46 7.36 -2.03
N ARG A 198 15.28 8.36 -1.16
CA ARG A 198 14.16 8.39 -0.22
C ARG A 198 12.81 8.34 -0.96
N VAL A 199 12.66 9.08 -2.05
CA VAL A 199 11.46 9.04 -2.91
C VAL A 199 11.21 7.62 -3.41
N GLU A 200 12.19 6.96 -4.04
CA GLU A 200 11.93 5.63 -4.61
C GLU A 200 11.74 4.54 -3.51
N GLU A 201 12.38 4.65 -2.32
CA GLU A 201 12.03 3.77 -1.17
C GLU A 201 10.56 3.99 -0.79
N LEU A 202 10.12 5.24 -0.62
CA LEU A 202 8.75 5.56 -0.21
C LEU A 202 7.71 5.11 -1.26
N VAL A 203 8.02 5.19 -2.56
CA VAL A 203 7.14 4.63 -3.62
C VAL A 203 6.99 3.12 -3.48
N GLU A 204 8.08 2.38 -3.21
CA GLU A 204 8.02 0.94 -2.99
C GLU A 204 7.19 0.58 -1.73
N LYS A 205 7.37 1.33 -0.65
CA LYS A 205 6.58 1.18 0.58
C LYS A 205 5.10 1.48 0.34
N LEU A 206 4.81 2.49 -0.47
CA LEU A 206 3.44 2.89 -0.81
C LEU A 206 2.71 1.81 -1.62
N GLU A 207 3.42 0.99 -2.40
CA GLU A 207 2.79 -0.17 -3.05
C GLU A 207 2.36 -1.25 -2.05
N ALA A 208 3.14 -1.43 -0.98
CA ALA A 208 2.86 -2.40 0.07
C ALA A 208 1.76 -1.92 1.05
N CYS A 209 1.69 -0.61 1.31
CA CYS A 209 0.75 0.02 2.24
C CYS A 209 -0.01 1.16 1.54
N PRO A 210 -0.84 0.86 0.52
CA PRO A 210 -1.37 1.87 -0.38
C PRO A 210 -2.32 2.85 0.29
N ASP A 211 -3.03 2.45 1.35
CA ASP A 211 -4.09 3.27 1.94
C ASP A 211 -3.60 4.16 3.09
N HIS A 212 -2.30 4.16 3.42
CA HIS A 212 -1.79 4.90 4.56
C HIS A 212 -1.48 6.36 4.20
N GLU A 213 -2.14 7.31 4.87
CA GLU A 213 -2.12 8.72 4.49
C GLU A 213 -0.78 9.40 4.79
N LYS A 214 -0.18 9.16 5.96
CA LYS A 214 1.12 9.74 6.31
C LYS A 214 2.23 9.30 5.37
N LEU A 215 2.12 8.13 4.74
CA LEU A 215 3.11 7.67 3.76
C LEU A 215 3.02 8.42 2.43
N HIS A 216 1.83 8.87 2.03
CA HIS A 216 1.70 9.78 0.89
C HIS A 216 2.28 11.17 1.23
N GLN A 217 2.04 11.67 2.45
CA GLN A 217 2.59 12.95 2.91
C GLN A 217 4.12 12.89 3.03
N ALA A 218 4.67 11.77 3.52
CA ALA A 218 6.11 11.55 3.58
C ALA A 218 6.71 11.49 2.17
N LEU A 219 6.02 10.84 1.22
CA LEU A 219 6.44 10.80 -0.18
C LEU A 219 6.39 12.18 -0.83
N GLU A 220 5.34 12.97 -0.60
CA GLU A 220 5.23 14.35 -1.07
C GLU A 220 6.39 15.21 -0.57
N ALA A 221 6.66 15.17 0.74
CA ALA A 221 7.75 15.91 1.36
C ALA A 221 9.11 15.52 0.79
N ALA A 222 9.37 14.20 0.66
CA ALA A 222 10.62 13.71 0.06
C ALA A 222 10.75 14.11 -1.42
N ALA A 223 9.65 14.12 -2.17
CA ALA A 223 9.64 14.54 -3.57
C ALA A 223 9.93 16.03 -3.73
N LEU A 224 9.36 16.87 -2.86
CA LEU A 224 9.64 18.30 -2.85
C LEU A 224 11.11 18.62 -2.50
N GLU A 225 11.68 17.87 -1.55
CA GLU A 225 13.11 17.97 -1.22
C GLU A 225 13.98 17.50 -2.40
N ALA A 226 13.63 16.38 -3.02
CA ALA A 226 14.35 15.84 -4.17
C ALA A 226 14.30 16.77 -5.39
N SER A 227 13.20 17.49 -5.62
CA SER A 227 13.09 18.46 -6.73
C SER A 227 13.99 19.68 -6.57
N GLN A 228 14.50 19.91 -5.35
CA GLN A 228 15.41 21.02 -5.03
C GLN A 228 16.86 20.55 -4.84
N SER A 229 17.10 19.24 -4.95
CA SER A 229 18.40 18.63 -4.72
C SER A 229 19.07 18.29 -6.05
N GLU A 230 20.40 18.37 -6.09
CA GLU A 230 21.17 17.84 -7.21
C GLU A 230 21.02 16.31 -7.28
N PRO A 231 21.10 15.70 -8.48
CA PRO A 231 21.13 14.26 -8.60
C PRO A 231 22.30 13.66 -7.81
N PRO A 232 22.13 12.50 -7.15
CA PRO A 232 23.23 11.85 -6.47
C PRO A 232 24.27 11.35 -7.49
N ASP A 233 25.56 11.46 -7.13
CA ASP A 233 26.67 10.96 -7.96
C ASP A 233 26.76 9.42 -7.95
N ASP A 234 26.20 8.77 -6.93
CA ASP A 234 26.30 7.34 -6.70
C ASP A 234 25.08 6.56 -7.21
N ILE A 235 25.29 5.30 -7.59
CA ILE A 235 24.20 4.37 -7.92
C ILE A 235 23.64 3.78 -6.60
N ARG A 236 22.36 4.04 -6.33
CA ARG A 236 21.63 3.66 -5.10
C ARG A 236 21.88 2.23 -4.61
N ARG A 237 21.76 1.27 -5.52
CA ARG A 237 21.98 -0.17 -5.36
C ARG A 237 22.41 -0.71 -6.72
N PRO A 238 23.44 -1.56 -6.81
CA PRO A 238 23.63 -2.38 -8.01
C PRO A 238 22.33 -3.15 -8.25
N ASP A 239 21.85 -3.18 -9.50
CA ASP A 239 20.77 -4.08 -9.86
C ASP A 239 21.16 -5.50 -9.38
N PRO A 240 20.31 -6.20 -8.59
CA PRO A 240 20.64 -7.56 -8.14
C PRO A 240 20.93 -8.51 -9.32
N PHE A 241 20.51 -8.17 -10.54
CA PHE A 241 20.83 -8.89 -11.78
C PHE A 241 22.07 -8.38 -12.53
N ASP A 242 22.66 -7.25 -12.13
CA ASP A 242 23.92 -6.71 -12.67
C ASP A 242 25.14 -7.15 -11.84
N ASN A 243 24.92 -8.03 -10.87
CA ASN A 243 26.00 -8.72 -10.20
C ASN A 243 26.52 -9.83 -11.11
N LYS A 244 27.73 -9.64 -11.66
CA LYS A 244 28.47 -10.60 -12.54
C LYS A 244 28.76 -11.97 -11.88
N TRP A 245 28.15 -12.26 -10.73
CA TRP A 245 28.38 -13.41 -9.86
C TRP A 245 27.09 -14.05 -9.31
N SER A 246 25.91 -13.76 -9.87
CA SER A 246 24.74 -14.59 -9.56
C SER A 246 24.85 -15.92 -10.34
N PHE A 247 25.17 -16.99 -9.62
CA PHE A 247 25.10 -18.37 -10.12
C PHE A 247 23.65 -18.86 -10.26
#